data_AF-A0A0K0GGG8-F1
#
_entry.id   AF-A0A0K0GGG8-F1
#
_cell.length_a   1.000
_cell.length_b   1.000
_cell.length_c   1.000
_cell.angle_alpha   90.00
_cell.angle_beta   90.00
_cell.angle_gamma   90.00
#
_symmetry.space_group_name_H-M   'P 1'
#
loop_
_entity.id
_entity.type
_entity.pdbx_description
1 polymer ?
#
loop_
_entity_poly.entity_id
_entity_poly.type
_entity_poly.pdbx_seq_one_letter_code
_entity_poly.pdbx_strand_id
1 'polypeptide(L)'
;MAASMPPRGPRKRDGRLVSRAALEEMRLMALQPMGEGESPAEVASSFGLHRGWAYTVLARAQEGGAGALMTRKGSGRPRTLTPAQERQVLGWVNGKNPRQHGFAFGLWTRQVVRELIEKKFAARLSLASVGTLLARLGLSPQKPLQHAYQRDPLAVAQWQEQTSPAIVKHAKREKAEIDFWDESGFRADVVQGRTWAVKGVTPVVAVPGQRQSISAASAVNSKGGFWFAVYSGGLNGELFGKL
;
A
#
# COMPACT_ATOMS: atom_id res chain seq x y z
N MET A 1 -65.19 44.63 8.50
CA MET A 1 -65.25 43.16 8.31
C MET A 1 -63.93 42.70 7.71
N ALA A 2 -63.03 42.16 8.51
CA ALA A 2 -61.79 41.56 8.02
C ALA A 2 -62.07 40.07 7.69
N ALA A 3 -61.93 39.71 6.42
CA ALA A 3 -62.08 38.32 5.97
C ALA A 3 -60.91 37.48 6.51
N SER A 4 -61.24 36.48 7.33
CA SER A 4 -60.28 35.48 7.81
C SER A 4 -59.78 34.66 6.62
N MET A 5 -58.48 34.70 6.35
CA MET A 5 -57.85 33.80 5.38
C MET A 5 -57.93 32.36 5.90
N PRO A 6 -58.31 31.37 5.08
CA PRO A 6 -58.27 29.97 5.49
C PRO A 6 -56.82 29.55 5.81
N PRO A 7 -56.61 28.66 6.80
CA PRO A 7 -55.29 28.19 7.14
C PRO A 7 -54.63 27.53 5.92
N ARG A 8 -53.40 27.97 5.60
CA ARG A 8 -52.58 27.32 4.57
C ARG A 8 -52.38 25.87 4.98
N GLY A 9 -52.82 24.92 4.15
CA GLY A 9 -52.59 23.49 4.37
C GLY A 9 -51.09 23.20 4.60
N PRO A 10 -50.75 22.11 5.31
CA PRO A 10 -49.38 21.81 5.71
C PRO A 10 -48.46 21.76 4.50
N ARG A 11 -47.34 22.50 4.55
CA ARG A 11 -46.33 22.49 3.48
C ARG A 11 -45.74 21.09 3.37
N LYS A 12 -46.02 20.41 2.26
CA LYS A 12 -45.42 19.10 1.96
C LYS A 12 -43.93 19.27 1.67
N ARG A 13 -43.09 18.64 2.47
CA ARG A 13 -41.63 18.57 2.32
C ARG A 13 -41.27 17.41 1.38
N ASP A 14 -40.44 17.67 0.37
CA ASP A 14 -39.85 16.58 -0.42
C ASP A 14 -38.74 15.91 0.39
N GLY A 15 -39.01 14.68 0.84
CA GLY A 15 -38.05 13.87 1.59
C GLY A 15 -36.73 13.62 0.85
N ARG A 16 -36.69 13.74 -0.48
CA ARG A 16 -35.45 13.57 -1.27
C ARG A 16 -34.45 14.70 -1.07
N LEU A 17 -34.91 15.87 -0.64
CA LEU A 17 -34.08 17.04 -0.36
C LEU A 17 -33.52 17.04 1.08
N VAL A 18 -33.95 16.09 1.91
CA VAL A 18 -33.50 15.95 3.30
C VAL A 18 -32.25 15.08 3.34
N SER A 19 -31.27 15.47 4.17
CA SER A 19 -30.04 14.69 4.33
C SER A 19 -30.36 13.26 4.83
N ARG A 20 -29.51 12.29 4.48
CA ARG A 20 -29.73 10.90 4.91
C ARG A 20 -29.75 10.75 6.43
N ALA A 21 -28.89 11.49 7.12
CA ALA A 21 -28.84 11.53 8.59
C ALA A 21 -30.14 12.09 9.19
N ALA A 22 -30.65 13.21 8.65
CA ALA A 22 -31.89 13.79 9.13
C ALA A 22 -33.10 12.87 8.84
N LEU A 23 -33.13 12.19 7.69
CA LEU A 23 -34.18 11.20 7.41
C LEU A 23 -34.12 10.02 8.38
N GLU A 24 -32.93 9.56 8.77
CA GLU A 24 -32.79 8.49 9.75
C GLU A 24 -33.34 8.89 11.12
N GLU A 25 -32.95 10.07 11.61
CA GLU A 25 -33.44 10.63 12.86
C GLU A 25 -34.97 10.79 12.85
N MET A 26 -35.53 11.34 11.76
CA MET A 26 -36.98 11.45 11.59
C MET A 26 -37.68 10.10 11.64
N ARG A 27 -37.11 9.04 11.04
CA ARG A 27 -37.71 7.68 11.11
C ARG A 27 -37.70 7.14 12.55
N LEU A 28 -36.62 7.37 13.30
CA LEU A 28 -36.51 6.92 14.68
C LEU A 28 -37.47 7.68 15.60
N MET A 29 -37.54 9.01 15.48
CA MET A 29 -38.47 9.85 16.24
C MET A 29 -39.92 9.50 15.97
N ALA A 30 -40.25 9.08 14.76
CA ALA A 30 -41.62 8.72 14.39
C ALA A 30 -42.11 7.43 15.07
N LEU A 31 -41.22 6.55 15.56
CA LEU A 31 -41.62 5.29 16.20
C LEU A 31 -42.31 5.49 17.55
N GLN A 32 -41.88 6.47 18.34
CA GLN A 32 -42.43 6.69 19.68
C GLN A 32 -43.93 7.04 19.63
N PRO A 33 -44.38 8.10 18.93
CA PRO A 33 -45.81 8.43 18.85
C PRO A 33 -46.64 7.33 18.15
N MET A 34 -46.09 6.66 17.14
CA MET A 34 -46.77 5.50 16.51
C MET A 34 -46.91 4.32 17.48
N GLY A 35 -45.99 4.15 18.43
CA GLY A 35 -46.07 3.15 19.50
C GLY A 35 -47.04 3.54 20.62
N GLU A 36 -47.20 4.84 20.86
CA GLU A 36 -48.18 5.41 21.81
C GLU A 36 -49.61 5.44 21.25
N GLY A 37 -49.80 5.06 19.98
CA GLY A 37 -51.11 4.88 19.35
C GLY A 37 -51.54 6.01 18.40
N GLU A 38 -50.69 7.00 18.16
CA GLU A 38 -50.97 8.02 17.13
C GLU A 38 -51.03 7.41 15.73
N SER A 39 -51.91 7.95 14.87
CA SER A 39 -52.03 7.41 13.53
C SER A 39 -50.78 7.72 12.68
N PRO A 40 -50.28 6.77 11.86
CA PRO A 40 -49.14 7.02 10.97
C PRO A 40 -49.35 8.22 10.02
N ALA A 41 -50.61 8.54 9.69
CA ALA A 41 -50.93 9.69 8.87
C ALA A 41 -50.69 11.04 9.59
N GLU A 42 -51.06 11.13 10.87
CA GLU A 42 -50.81 12.31 11.71
C GLU A 42 -49.32 12.49 11.99
N VAL A 43 -48.62 11.40 12.32
CA VAL A 43 -47.17 11.41 12.51
C VAL A 43 -46.45 11.83 11.23
N ALA A 44 -46.84 11.34 10.05
CA ALA A 44 -46.26 11.83 8.79
C ALA A 44 -46.52 13.33 8.57
N SER A 45 -47.70 13.82 8.96
CA SER A 45 -48.09 15.22 8.81
C SER A 45 -47.25 16.15 9.70
N SER A 46 -46.89 15.73 10.93
CA SER A 46 -46.04 16.52 11.83
C SER A 46 -44.62 16.75 11.26
N PHE A 47 -44.12 15.78 10.49
CA PHE A 47 -42.85 15.87 9.76
C PHE A 47 -42.98 16.56 8.38
N GLY A 48 -44.19 16.94 7.97
CA GLY A 48 -44.48 17.49 6.64
C GLY A 48 -44.28 16.48 5.50
N LEU A 49 -44.31 15.17 5.78
CA LEU A 49 -44.08 14.10 4.82
C LEU A 49 -45.41 13.46 4.38
N HIS A 50 -45.37 12.77 3.25
CA HIS A 50 -46.54 12.02 2.77
C HIS A 50 -46.84 10.82 3.69
N ARG A 51 -48.12 10.53 3.98
CA ARG A 51 -48.56 9.42 4.85
C ARG A 51 -47.85 8.08 4.59
N GLY A 52 -47.58 7.77 3.32
CA GLY A 52 -46.90 6.53 2.92
C GLY A 52 -45.48 6.38 3.49
N TRP A 53 -44.81 7.47 3.84
CA TRP A 53 -43.51 7.44 4.53
C TRP A 53 -43.65 6.79 5.90
N ALA A 54 -44.59 7.22 6.74
CA ALA A 54 -44.77 6.66 8.08
C ALA A 54 -45.21 5.20 8.04
N TYR A 55 -46.08 4.80 7.10
CA TYR A 55 -46.40 3.38 6.90
C TYR A 55 -45.18 2.55 6.50
N THR A 56 -44.30 3.09 5.65
CA THR A 56 -43.04 2.42 5.29
C THR A 56 -42.09 2.29 6.48
N VAL A 57 -42.05 3.30 7.35
CA VAL A 57 -41.26 3.29 8.59
C VAL A 57 -41.79 2.23 9.54
N LEU A 58 -43.10 2.21 9.78
CA LEU A 58 -43.75 1.25 10.67
C LEU A 58 -43.53 -0.19 10.18
N ALA A 59 -43.75 -0.46 8.89
CA ALA A 59 -43.53 -1.79 8.31
C ALA A 59 -42.07 -2.26 8.47
N ARG A 60 -41.09 -1.40 8.19
CA ARG A 60 -39.66 -1.73 8.37
C ARG A 60 -39.29 -1.98 9.82
N ALA A 61 -39.88 -1.22 10.74
CA ALA A 61 -39.66 -1.39 12.16
C ALA A 61 -40.30 -2.67 12.71
N GLN A 62 -41.46 -3.08 12.18
CA GLN A 62 -42.07 -4.37 12.51
C GLN A 62 -41.23 -5.56 12.03
N GLU A 63 -40.61 -5.45 10.84
CA GLU A 63 -39.77 -6.52 10.28
C GLU A 63 -38.38 -6.64 10.95
N GLY A 64 -37.79 -5.53 11.40
CA GLY A 64 -36.38 -5.53 11.84
C GLY A 64 -36.02 -4.55 12.95
N GLY A 65 -37.01 -4.02 13.67
CA GLY A 65 -36.81 -3.08 14.78
C GLY A 65 -36.21 -1.75 14.37
N ALA A 66 -35.78 -0.96 15.36
CA ALA A 66 -35.15 0.35 15.14
C ALA A 66 -33.88 0.27 14.26
N GLY A 67 -33.13 -0.85 14.34
CA GLY A 67 -31.94 -1.09 13.52
C GLY A 67 -32.22 -1.20 12.01
N ALA A 68 -33.45 -1.50 11.60
CA ALA A 68 -33.86 -1.51 10.20
C ALA A 68 -34.10 -0.10 9.62
N LEU A 69 -34.25 0.91 10.49
CA LEU A 69 -34.46 2.31 10.08
C LEU A 69 -33.15 3.09 9.89
N MET A 70 -32.05 2.56 10.43
CA MET A 70 -30.71 3.13 10.29
C MET A 70 -30.26 3.15 8.83
N THR A 71 -29.61 4.23 8.42
CA THR A 71 -29.10 4.39 7.07
C THR A 71 -27.91 3.46 6.87
N ARG A 72 -28.12 2.42 6.06
CA ARG A 72 -27.01 1.56 5.64
C ARG A 72 -26.28 2.19 4.47
N LYS A 73 -24.95 2.16 4.52
CA LYS A 73 -24.12 2.46 3.35
C LYS A 73 -24.44 1.41 2.28
N GLY A 74 -24.89 1.85 1.10
CA GLY A 74 -25.14 0.93 -0.01
C GLY A 74 -23.90 0.10 -0.30
N SER A 75 -24.08 -1.20 -0.57
CA SER A 75 -23.00 -2.17 -0.79
C SER A 75 -22.14 -1.86 -2.04
N GLY A 76 -22.55 -0.89 -2.85
CA GLY A 76 -21.88 -0.51 -4.08
C GLY A 76 -21.98 -1.60 -5.15
N ARG A 77 -21.27 -1.42 -6.27
CA ARG A 77 -21.17 -2.46 -7.30
C ARG A 77 -20.46 -3.70 -6.70
N PRO A 78 -20.97 -4.92 -6.96
CA PRO A 78 -20.27 -6.15 -6.58
C PRO A 78 -18.84 -6.16 -7.10
N ARG A 79 -17.93 -6.71 -6.31
CA ARG A 79 -16.52 -6.82 -6.68
C ARG A 79 -16.34 -7.82 -7.82
N THR A 80 -15.35 -7.58 -8.67
CA THR A 80 -15.00 -8.49 -9.78
C THR A 80 -14.45 -9.83 -9.28
N LEU A 81 -13.72 -9.83 -8.16
CA LEU A 81 -13.23 -11.06 -7.53
C LEU A 81 -14.02 -11.36 -6.26
N THR A 82 -14.29 -12.65 -6.04
CA THR A 82 -14.91 -13.12 -4.79
C THR A 82 -13.88 -13.11 -3.64
N PRO A 83 -14.32 -13.05 -2.37
CA PRO A 83 -13.40 -13.13 -1.23
C PRO A 83 -12.48 -14.37 -1.26
N ALA A 84 -12.97 -15.49 -1.78
CA ALA A 84 -12.16 -16.71 -1.94
C ALA A 84 -11.05 -16.52 -2.98
N GLN A 85 -11.36 -15.90 -4.13
CA GLN A 85 -10.37 -15.57 -5.16
C GLN A 85 -9.35 -14.55 -4.64
N GLU A 86 -9.78 -13.53 -3.87
CA GLU A 86 -8.85 -12.56 -3.26
C GLU A 86 -7.84 -13.25 -2.34
N ARG A 87 -8.27 -14.24 -1.54
CA ARG A 87 -7.34 -15.06 -0.72
C ARG A 87 -6.38 -15.90 -1.55
N GLN A 88 -6.83 -16.43 -2.69
CA GLN A 88 -5.93 -17.15 -3.61
C GLN A 88 -4.87 -16.23 -4.20
N VAL A 89 -5.21 -14.98 -4.55
CA VAL A 89 -4.24 -13.97 -5.00
C VAL A 89 -3.19 -13.71 -3.92
N LEU A 90 -3.61 -13.52 -2.66
CA LEU A 90 -2.67 -13.37 -1.54
C LEU A 90 -1.70 -14.56 -1.46
N GLY A 91 -2.21 -15.79 -1.58
CA GLY A 91 -1.41 -17.01 -1.53
C GLY A 91 -0.46 -17.21 -2.71
N TRP A 92 -0.65 -16.52 -3.84
CA TRP A 92 0.30 -16.51 -4.95
C TRP A 92 1.38 -15.45 -4.80
N VAL A 93 1.04 -14.31 -4.20
CA VAL A 93 1.94 -13.15 -4.12
C VAL A 93 2.79 -13.18 -2.87
N ASN A 94 2.19 -13.43 -1.71
CA ASN A 94 2.87 -13.31 -0.41
C ASN A 94 3.96 -14.39 -0.25
N GLY A 95 5.20 -13.95 0.00
CA GLY A 95 6.35 -14.84 0.24
C GLY A 95 6.80 -15.67 -0.97
N LYS A 96 6.27 -15.42 -2.17
CA LYS A 96 6.56 -16.18 -3.39
C LYS A 96 7.21 -15.32 -4.46
N ASN A 97 7.84 -15.96 -5.43
CA ASN A 97 8.47 -15.28 -6.55
C ASN A 97 7.61 -15.41 -7.82
N PRO A 98 7.40 -14.35 -8.61
CA PRO A 98 6.64 -14.45 -9.86
C PRO A 98 7.20 -15.49 -10.85
N ARG A 99 8.50 -15.79 -10.79
CA ARG A 99 9.11 -16.86 -11.60
C ARG A 99 8.46 -18.23 -11.38
N GLN A 100 7.96 -18.52 -10.19
CA GLN A 100 7.21 -19.75 -9.88
C GLN A 100 5.90 -19.85 -10.66
N HIS A 101 5.40 -18.72 -11.17
CA HIS A 101 4.19 -18.62 -11.98
C HIS A 101 4.46 -18.42 -13.49
N GLY A 102 5.72 -18.58 -13.92
CA GLY A 102 6.13 -18.51 -15.33
C GLY A 102 6.47 -17.12 -15.83
N PHE A 103 6.64 -16.12 -14.94
CA PHE A 103 7.07 -14.79 -15.33
C PHE A 103 8.60 -14.67 -15.35
N ALA A 104 9.17 -13.98 -16.33
CA ALA A 104 10.62 -13.79 -16.44
C ALA A 104 11.21 -12.91 -15.31
N PHE A 105 10.39 -12.03 -14.73
CA PHE A 105 10.80 -11.04 -13.73
C PHE A 105 10.62 -11.55 -12.29
N GLY A 106 11.58 -11.23 -11.41
CA GLY A 106 11.59 -11.67 -10.01
C GLY A 106 10.82 -10.80 -9.02
N LEU A 107 10.12 -9.75 -9.48
CA LEU A 107 9.38 -8.81 -8.64
C LEU A 107 7.88 -8.78 -8.97
N TRP A 108 7.04 -8.77 -7.93
CA TRP A 108 5.61 -8.59 -8.08
C TRP A 108 5.27 -7.14 -8.41
N THR A 109 4.98 -6.86 -9.68
CA THR A 109 4.42 -5.57 -10.11
C THR A 109 2.90 -5.70 -10.27
N ARG A 110 2.18 -4.56 -10.25
CA ARG A 110 0.73 -4.55 -10.52
C ARG A 110 0.38 -5.16 -11.89
N GLN A 111 1.26 -5.04 -12.87
CA GLN A 111 1.08 -5.63 -14.20
C GLN A 111 1.18 -7.15 -14.16
N VAL A 112 2.20 -7.68 -13.47
CA VAL A 112 2.39 -9.12 -13.29
C VAL A 112 1.22 -9.74 -12.51
N VAL A 113 0.78 -9.07 -11.44
CA VAL A 113 -0.39 -9.52 -10.66
C VAL A 113 -1.67 -9.50 -11.52
N ARG A 114 -1.88 -8.44 -12.31
CA ARG A 114 -3.03 -8.36 -13.24
C ARG A 114 -3.03 -9.53 -14.22
N GLU A 115 -1.90 -9.80 -14.86
CA GLU A 115 -1.77 -10.87 -15.84
C GLU A 115 -1.98 -12.24 -15.22
N LEU A 116 -1.49 -12.46 -13.99
CA LEU A 116 -1.73 -13.69 -13.25
C LEU A 116 -3.23 -13.88 -12.92
N ILE A 117 -3.91 -12.82 -12.50
CA ILE A 117 -5.35 -12.84 -12.23
C ILE A 117 -6.14 -13.14 -13.52
N GLU A 118 -5.78 -12.50 -14.62
CA GLU A 118 -6.42 -12.74 -15.92
C GLU A 118 -6.20 -14.19 -16.38
N LYS A 119 -4.98 -14.72 -16.24
CA LYS A 119 -4.64 -16.12 -16.59
C LYS A 119 -5.37 -17.15 -15.73
N LYS A 120 -5.57 -16.88 -14.43
CA LYS A 120 -6.13 -17.87 -13.49
C LYS A 120 -7.64 -17.76 -13.32
N PHE A 121 -8.21 -16.58 -13.46
CA PHE A 121 -9.63 -16.32 -13.20
C PHE A 121 -10.38 -15.73 -14.40
N ALA A 122 -9.74 -15.51 -15.55
CA ALA A 122 -10.32 -14.83 -16.72
C ALA A 122 -10.94 -13.46 -16.37
N ALA A 123 -10.46 -12.84 -15.27
CA ALA A 123 -11.01 -11.61 -14.72
C ALA A 123 -10.10 -10.44 -15.08
N ARG A 124 -10.60 -9.51 -15.90
CA ARG A 124 -9.81 -8.36 -16.34
C ARG A 124 -9.96 -7.19 -15.37
N LEU A 125 -8.87 -6.88 -14.65
CA LEU A 125 -8.81 -5.76 -13.72
C LEU A 125 -7.96 -4.62 -14.28
N SER A 126 -8.36 -3.37 -13.98
CA SER A 126 -7.49 -2.23 -14.23
C SER A 126 -6.28 -2.24 -13.27
N LEU A 127 -5.18 -1.58 -13.61
CA LEU A 127 -4.02 -1.48 -12.70
C LEU A 127 -4.36 -0.77 -11.39
N ALA A 128 -5.29 0.19 -11.41
CA ALA A 128 -5.80 0.84 -10.22
C ALA A 128 -6.57 -0.16 -9.33
N SER A 129 -7.46 -0.95 -9.94
CA SER A 129 -8.21 -2.00 -9.24
C SER A 129 -7.30 -3.06 -8.61
N VAL A 130 -6.22 -3.44 -9.29
CA VAL A 130 -5.19 -4.34 -8.73
C VAL A 130 -4.48 -3.70 -7.55
N GLY A 131 -4.12 -2.41 -7.63
CA GLY A 131 -3.56 -1.67 -6.50
C GLY A 131 -4.49 -1.65 -5.29
N THR A 132 -5.78 -1.34 -5.49
CA THR A 132 -6.79 -1.36 -4.43
C THR A 132 -7.00 -2.76 -3.85
N LEU A 133 -6.96 -3.81 -4.68
CA LEU A 133 -7.03 -5.20 -4.25
C LEU A 133 -5.85 -5.54 -3.34
N LEU A 134 -4.62 -5.26 -3.76
CA LEU A 134 -3.41 -5.56 -2.99
C LEU A 134 -3.41 -4.83 -1.64
N ALA A 135 -3.77 -3.53 -1.63
CA ALA A 135 -3.88 -2.76 -0.39
C ALA A 135 -4.91 -3.35 0.57
N ARG A 136 -6.06 -3.80 0.06
CA ARG A 136 -7.10 -4.46 0.87
C ARG A 136 -6.66 -5.81 1.44
N LEU A 137 -5.81 -6.51 0.71
CA LEU A 137 -5.17 -7.75 1.17
C LEU A 137 -4.02 -7.50 2.17
N GLY A 138 -3.76 -6.24 2.54
CA GLY A 138 -2.67 -5.88 3.45
C GLY A 138 -1.29 -5.87 2.80
N LEU A 139 -1.21 -5.99 1.46
CA LEU A 139 0.05 -5.98 0.73
C LEU A 139 0.42 -4.54 0.33
N SER A 140 1.65 -4.16 0.66
CA SER A 140 2.25 -2.89 0.25
C SER A 140 3.54 -3.14 -0.54
N PRO A 141 3.95 -2.22 -1.43
CA PRO A 141 5.24 -2.31 -2.08
C PRO A 141 6.36 -2.26 -1.04
N GLN A 142 7.09 -3.37 -0.87
CA GLN A 142 8.24 -3.47 0.01
C GLN A 142 9.52 -3.55 -0.82
N LYS A 143 10.59 -2.91 -0.37
CA LYS A 143 11.91 -3.06 -0.98
C LYS A 143 12.46 -4.42 -0.52
N PRO A 144 12.68 -5.39 -1.43
CA PRO A 144 13.26 -6.67 -1.03
C PRO A 144 14.65 -6.43 -0.44
N LEU A 145 14.95 -7.10 0.67
CA LEU A 145 16.31 -7.21 1.16
C LEU A 145 17.10 -8.04 0.14
N GLN A 146 18.03 -7.39 -0.55
CA GLN A 146 18.91 -8.08 -1.48
C GLN A 146 20.00 -8.78 -0.69
N HIS A 147 19.84 -10.08 -0.47
CA HIS A 147 20.95 -10.92 -0.08
C HIS A 147 21.71 -11.32 -1.34
N ALA A 148 23.02 -11.13 -1.35
CA ALA A 148 23.87 -11.65 -2.43
C ALA A 148 23.70 -13.16 -2.51
N TYR A 149 23.34 -13.68 -3.68
CA TYR A 149 23.15 -15.11 -3.91
C TYR A 149 24.42 -15.94 -3.61
N GLN A 150 25.60 -15.31 -3.69
CA GLN A 150 26.90 -15.92 -3.39
C GLN A 150 27.18 -16.12 -1.89
N ARG A 151 26.28 -15.70 -0.99
CA ARG A 151 26.46 -15.87 0.45
C ARG A 151 26.25 -17.33 0.84
N ASP A 152 27.33 -18.09 0.97
CA ASP A 152 27.31 -19.43 1.55
C ASP A 152 27.08 -19.34 3.07
N PRO A 153 25.91 -19.77 3.60
CA PRO A 153 25.62 -19.70 5.03
C PRO A 153 26.61 -20.50 5.88
N LEU A 154 27.16 -21.60 5.34
CA LEU A 154 28.14 -22.42 6.04
C LEU A 154 29.48 -21.71 6.15
N ALA A 155 29.93 -21.06 5.07
CA ALA A 155 31.16 -20.25 5.10
C ALA A 155 31.05 -19.08 6.09
N VAL A 156 29.87 -18.45 6.20
CA VAL A 156 29.63 -17.39 7.20
C VAL A 156 29.69 -17.94 8.62
N ALA A 157 29.02 -19.06 8.89
CA ALA A 157 29.03 -19.71 10.21
C ALA A 157 30.45 -20.13 10.60
N GLN A 158 31.18 -20.78 9.67
CA GLN A 158 32.57 -21.17 9.87
C GLN A 158 33.48 -19.96 10.16
N TRP A 159 33.31 -18.86 9.42
CA TRP A 159 34.10 -17.67 9.65
C TRP A 159 33.85 -17.04 11.03
N GLN A 160 32.59 -17.03 11.48
CA GLN A 160 32.20 -16.52 12.80
C GLN A 160 32.70 -17.40 13.95
N GLU A 161 32.57 -18.73 13.81
CA GLU A 161 32.89 -19.67 14.89
C GLU A 161 34.38 -20.01 14.95
N GLN A 162 35.10 -19.99 13.83
CA GLN A 162 36.47 -20.50 13.74
C GLN A 162 37.46 -19.40 13.34
N THR A 163 37.27 -18.78 12.16
CA THR A 163 38.27 -17.90 11.56
C THR A 163 38.47 -16.61 12.36
N SER A 164 37.38 -15.92 12.72
CA SER A 164 37.46 -14.67 13.47
C SER A 164 38.08 -14.85 14.86
N PRO A 165 37.66 -15.83 15.70
CA PRO A 165 38.30 -16.09 16.98
C PRO A 165 39.79 -16.46 16.87
N ALA A 166 40.17 -17.23 15.84
CA ALA A 166 41.56 -17.59 15.59
C ALA A 166 42.43 -16.36 15.26
N ILE A 167 41.93 -15.46 14.40
CA ILE A 167 42.60 -14.19 14.06
C ILE A 167 42.76 -13.32 15.31
N VAL A 168 41.71 -13.18 16.13
CA VAL A 168 41.76 -12.41 17.39
C VAL A 168 42.79 -12.99 18.37
N LYS A 169 42.82 -14.32 18.51
CA LYS A 169 43.79 -15.00 19.39
C LYS A 169 45.22 -14.78 18.89
N HIS A 170 45.43 -14.86 17.58
CA HIS A 170 46.73 -14.61 16.96
C HIS A 170 47.18 -13.15 17.16
N ALA A 171 46.33 -12.18 16.85
CA ALA A 171 46.62 -10.76 17.03
C ALA A 171 46.97 -10.42 18.49
N LYS A 172 46.26 -11.01 19.46
CA LYS A 172 46.57 -10.84 20.89
C LYS A 172 47.96 -11.36 21.26
N ARG A 173 48.39 -12.48 20.67
CA ARG A 173 49.73 -13.06 20.93
C ARG A 173 50.84 -12.19 20.35
N GLU A 174 50.66 -11.71 19.12
CA GLU A 174 51.64 -10.88 18.41
C GLU A 174 51.59 -9.41 18.82
N LYS A 175 50.65 -9.02 19.71
CA LYS A 175 50.34 -7.62 20.05
C LYS A 175 50.03 -6.77 18.80
N ALA A 176 49.40 -7.38 17.80
CA ALA A 176 49.03 -6.74 16.55
C ALA A 176 47.61 -6.13 16.64
N GLU A 177 47.37 -5.12 15.81
CA GLU A 177 46.03 -4.59 15.58
C GLU A 177 45.35 -5.34 14.42
N ILE A 178 44.01 -5.34 14.42
CA ILE A 178 43.20 -5.95 13.36
C ILE A 178 42.49 -4.81 12.64
N ASP A 179 42.88 -4.62 11.39
CA ASP A 179 42.26 -3.66 10.49
C ASP A 179 41.39 -4.41 9.46
N PHE A 180 40.17 -3.94 9.28
CA PHE A 180 39.25 -4.41 8.26
C PHE A 180 39.36 -3.48 7.06
N TRP A 181 39.94 -4.00 5.99
CA TRP A 181 40.17 -3.26 4.76
C TRP A 181 39.09 -3.56 3.71
N ASP A 182 38.62 -2.53 3.01
CA ASP A 182 37.69 -2.66 1.88
C ASP A 182 37.90 -1.54 0.85
N GLU A 183 37.51 -1.81 -0.41
CA GLU A 183 37.54 -0.86 -1.53
C GLU A 183 36.13 -0.46 -1.95
N SER A 184 35.90 0.85 -2.08
CA SER A 184 34.67 1.42 -2.62
C SER A 184 34.94 2.24 -3.87
N GLY A 185 34.30 1.86 -4.98
CA GLY A 185 34.29 2.64 -6.22
C GLY A 185 33.16 3.66 -6.24
N PHE A 186 33.51 4.94 -6.32
CA PHE A 186 32.58 6.05 -6.49
C PHE A 186 32.51 6.48 -7.95
N ARG A 187 31.30 6.72 -8.43
CA ARG A 187 31.05 7.26 -9.77
C ARG A 187 30.46 8.65 -9.61
N ALA A 188 30.93 9.59 -10.43
CA ALA A 188 30.38 10.95 -10.46
C ALA A 188 28.99 11.01 -11.12
N ASP A 189 28.53 9.92 -11.73
CA ASP A 189 27.29 9.88 -12.50
C ASP A 189 26.08 9.63 -11.59
N VAL A 190 25.09 10.53 -11.65
CA VAL A 190 23.73 10.23 -11.18
C VAL A 190 23.09 9.27 -12.17
N VAL A 191 22.52 8.15 -11.69
CA VAL A 191 21.63 7.31 -12.50
C VAL A 191 20.40 8.16 -12.84
N GLN A 192 20.37 8.75 -14.04
CA GLN A 192 19.27 9.60 -14.47
C GLN A 192 17.95 8.82 -14.36
N GLY A 193 17.05 9.31 -13.51
CA GLY A 193 15.69 8.82 -13.43
C GLY A 193 14.91 9.10 -14.72
N ARG A 194 13.68 8.61 -14.81
CA ARG A 194 12.76 8.96 -15.90
C ARG A 194 12.41 10.46 -15.80
N THR A 195 12.48 11.18 -16.92
CA THR A 195 11.99 12.56 -17.05
C THR A 195 10.66 12.60 -17.82
N TRP A 196 9.91 13.69 -17.67
CA TRP A 196 8.69 13.93 -18.43
C TRP A 196 9.04 14.47 -19.82
N ALA A 197 8.48 13.85 -20.86
CA ALA A 197 8.60 14.32 -22.24
C ALA A 197 7.32 14.00 -23.02
N VAL A 198 7.14 14.66 -24.16
CA VAL A 198 6.00 14.45 -25.05
C VAL A 198 5.98 12.99 -25.53
N LYS A 199 4.81 12.36 -25.49
CA LYS A 199 4.64 10.96 -25.90
C LYS A 199 5.11 10.76 -27.36
N GLY A 200 6.07 9.87 -27.56
CA GLY A 200 6.67 9.60 -28.87
C GLY A 200 7.92 10.44 -29.20
N VAL A 201 8.27 11.40 -28.34
CA VAL A 201 9.49 12.20 -28.47
C VAL A 201 10.45 11.82 -27.34
N THR A 202 11.55 11.14 -27.71
CA THR A 202 12.61 10.83 -26.75
C THR A 202 13.44 12.09 -26.50
N PRO A 203 13.48 12.62 -25.26
CA PRO A 203 14.29 13.78 -24.96
C PRO A 203 15.77 13.40 -25.03
N VAL A 204 16.57 14.21 -25.74
CA VAL A 204 18.01 14.03 -25.82
C VAL A 204 18.66 14.88 -24.74
N VAL A 205 19.43 14.23 -23.86
CA VAL A 205 20.21 14.89 -22.82
C VAL A 205 21.68 14.74 -23.17
N ALA A 206 22.39 15.86 -23.30
CA ALA A 206 23.83 15.86 -23.50
C ALA A 206 24.52 15.47 -22.18
N VAL A 207 25.34 14.42 -22.23
CA VAL A 207 26.16 13.98 -21.10
C VAL A 207 27.63 13.98 -21.52
N PRO A 208 28.57 14.31 -20.62
CA PRO A 208 30.00 14.16 -20.90
C PRO A 208 30.32 12.71 -21.30
N GLY A 209 31.07 12.52 -22.40
CA GLY A 209 31.46 11.18 -22.87
C GLY A 209 32.58 10.53 -22.04
N GLN A 210 33.29 11.33 -21.23
CA GLN A 210 34.36 10.86 -20.37
C GLN A 210 33.79 10.55 -18.98
N ARG A 211 33.81 9.25 -18.64
CA ARG A 211 33.33 8.74 -17.35
C ARG A 211 34.37 9.06 -16.28
N GLN A 212 33.96 9.71 -15.20
CA GLN A 212 34.82 9.97 -14.04
C GLN A 212 34.45 9.02 -12.90
N SER A 213 35.38 8.13 -12.57
CA SER A 213 35.29 7.23 -11.42
C SER A 213 36.50 7.43 -10.52
N ILE A 214 36.28 7.39 -9.22
CA ILE A 214 37.31 7.45 -8.21
C ILE A 214 37.13 6.27 -7.27
N SER A 215 38.20 5.55 -6.95
CA SER A 215 38.18 4.49 -5.96
C SER A 215 38.72 5.02 -4.65
N ALA A 216 38.18 4.53 -3.54
CA ALA A 216 38.74 4.71 -2.22
C ALA A 216 39.01 3.34 -1.59
N ALA A 217 40.21 3.15 -1.09
CA ALA A 217 40.52 2.07 -0.16
C ALA A 217 40.41 2.62 1.27
N SER A 218 39.82 1.86 2.16
CA SER A 218 39.73 2.24 3.57
C SER A 218 39.99 1.05 4.48
N ALA A 219 40.58 1.32 5.64
CA ALA A 219 40.78 0.37 6.70
C ALA A 219 40.21 0.92 8.01
N VAL A 220 39.46 0.10 8.74
CA VAL A 220 38.91 0.42 10.07
C VAL A 220 39.35 -0.58 11.10
N ASN A 221 39.60 -0.14 12.33
CA ASN A 221 39.88 -1.04 13.44
C ASN A 221 38.82 -0.97 14.54
N SER A 222 38.81 -1.95 15.43
CA SER A 222 37.84 -2.04 16.54
C SER A 222 38.01 -0.97 17.63
N LYS A 223 39.10 -0.20 17.57
CA LYS A 223 39.41 0.91 18.50
C LYS A 223 39.05 2.28 17.90
N GLY A 224 38.50 2.35 16.70
CA GLY A 224 38.11 3.58 16.02
C GLY A 224 39.20 4.21 15.15
N GLY A 225 40.30 3.52 14.89
CA GLY A 225 41.27 3.86 13.86
C GLY A 225 40.63 3.77 12.47
N PHE A 226 40.93 4.77 11.64
CA PHE A 226 40.44 4.87 10.27
C PHE A 226 41.54 5.40 9.37
N TRP A 227 41.86 4.63 8.33
CA TRP A 227 42.79 5.01 7.28
C TRP A 227 42.06 4.96 5.95
N PHE A 228 42.35 5.91 5.07
CA PHE A 228 41.79 5.91 3.74
C PHE A 228 42.77 6.49 2.74
N ALA A 229 42.67 6.00 1.51
CA ALA A 229 43.39 6.52 0.38
C ALA A 229 42.48 6.53 -0.83
N VAL A 230 42.64 7.56 -1.66
CA VAL A 230 41.79 7.79 -2.83
C VAL A 230 42.69 7.74 -4.06
N TYR A 231 42.25 7.01 -5.09
CA TYR A 231 43.01 6.82 -6.31
C TYR A 231 42.09 6.68 -7.52
N SER A 232 42.67 6.80 -8.72
CA SER A 232 41.96 6.65 -9.99
C SER A 232 42.21 5.27 -10.59
N GLY A 233 41.19 4.71 -11.25
CA GLY A 233 41.26 3.37 -11.83
C GLY A 233 40.96 2.25 -10.83
N GLY A 234 41.25 1.01 -11.22
CA GLY A 234 41.08 -0.16 -10.36
C GLY A 234 42.34 -0.51 -9.57
N LEU A 235 42.18 -1.14 -8.40
CA LEU A 235 43.29 -1.61 -7.60
C LEU A 235 44.09 -2.69 -8.34
N ASN A 236 45.41 -2.55 -8.35
CA ASN A 236 46.33 -3.58 -8.81
C ASN A 236 47.37 -3.85 -7.71
N GLY A 237 48.13 -4.95 -7.84
CA GLY A 237 49.08 -5.37 -6.79
C GLY A 237 50.18 -4.34 -6.51
N GLU A 238 50.60 -3.56 -7.52
CA GLU A 238 51.60 -2.50 -7.36
C GLU A 238 51.02 -1.31 -6.58
N LEU A 239 49.78 -0.92 -6.85
CA LEU A 239 49.09 0.14 -6.15
C LEU A 239 48.79 -0.29 -4.70
N PHE A 240 48.37 -1.54 -4.47
CA PHE A 240 48.14 -2.07 -3.13
C PHE A 240 49.40 -1.98 -2.24
N GLY A 241 50.59 -2.22 -2.78
CA GLY A 241 51.84 -2.08 -2.02
C GLY A 241 52.27 -0.63 -1.74
N LYS A 242 51.64 0.36 -2.41
CA LYS A 242 51.89 1.80 -2.24
C LYS A 242 50.85 2.50 -1.36
N LEU A 243 49.72 1.85 -1.10
CA LEU A 243 48.62 2.31 -0.24
C LEU A 243 48.88 1.92 1.22
#